data_AF-A0A543PYM2-F1
#
_entry.id   AF-A0A543PYM2-F1
#
_cell.length_a   1.000
_cell.length_b   1.000
_cell.length_c   1.000
_cell.angle_alpha   90.00
_cell.angle_beta   90.00
_cell.angle_gamma   90.00
#
_symmetry.space_group_name_H-M   'P 1'
#
loop_
_entity.id
_entity.type
_entity.pdbx_description
1 polymer ?
#
loop_
_entity_poly.entity_id
_entity_poly.type
_entity_poly.pdbx_seq_one_letter_code
_entity_poly.pdbx_strand_id
1 'polypeptide(L)'
;MRDFSTGSTLQTIPDNASIPLSAHQKTFNRLARQSARLEQEIQDWEQTLTQVQQRVVQEMLPIQEQLKRLRIQFLLQLEESNQTVRLGKTARETLATVLWEGALELLQEGPTADPALQTVLERLSSEYAPKTILSGLHAWEDAEGNAPLEGESFMDFMERLANDLFASQM
;
A
#
# COMPACT_ATOMS: atom_id res chain seq x y z
N MET A 1 -7.62 -57.27 -38.44
CA MET A 1 -8.00 -55.95 -37.89
C MET A 1 -7.57 -55.91 -36.43
N ARG A 2 -6.45 -55.24 -36.14
CA ARG A 2 -6.28 -54.21 -35.08
C ARG A 2 -7.52 -53.99 -34.17
N ASP A 3 -7.46 -53.95 -32.83
CA ASP A 3 -6.50 -53.17 -32.01
C ASP A 3 -6.68 -53.33 -30.47
N PHE A 4 -5.56 -53.13 -29.77
CA PHE A 4 -5.30 -52.69 -28.37
C PHE A 4 -5.85 -53.45 -27.15
N SER A 5 -5.06 -54.45 -26.70
CA SER A 5 -4.83 -54.69 -25.27
C SER A 5 -3.58 -53.92 -24.85
N THR A 6 -3.73 -52.94 -23.96
CA THR A 6 -2.59 -52.32 -23.25
C THR A 6 -3.05 -51.94 -21.85
N GLY A 7 -3.37 -52.97 -21.07
CA GLY A 7 -3.20 -52.85 -19.62
C GLY A 7 -1.71 -52.79 -19.35
N SER A 8 -1.13 -51.58 -19.34
CA SER A 8 0.23 -51.35 -18.83
C SER A 8 0.25 -51.76 -17.37
N THR A 9 0.64 -53.01 -17.14
CA THR A 9 0.89 -53.53 -15.80
C THR A 9 2.13 -52.80 -15.31
N LEU A 10 1.94 -51.86 -14.37
CA LEU A 10 3.04 -51.24 -13.64
C LEU A 10 3.79 -52.37 -12.93
N GLN A 11 4.87 -52.84 -13.55
CA GLN A 11 5.81 -53.77 -12.93
C GLN A 11 6.45 -53.05 -11.76
N THR A 12 6.00 -53.39 -10.55
CA THR A 12 6.70 -53.08 -9.30
C THR A 12 8.05 -53.79 -9.34
N ILE A 13 9.12 -53.05 -9.59
CA ILE A 13 10.49 -53.56 -9.54
C ILE A 13 10.80 -53.95 -8.09
N PRO A 14 11.33 -55.16 -7.82
CA PRO A 14 11.65 -55.58 -6.46
C PRO A 14 12.76 -54.72 -5.85
N ASP A 15 12.58 -54.39 -4.59
CA ASP A 15 13.31 -53.40 -3.77
C ASP A 15 14.76 -53.79 -3.40
N ASN A 16 15.45 -54.61 -4.21
CA ASN A 16 16.77 -55.14 -3.87
C ASN A 16 17.72 -55.35 -5.06
N ALA A 17 17.87 -54.35 -5.92
CA ALA A 17 19.04 -54.22 -6.76
C ALA A 17 19.26 -52.72 -7.04
N SER A 18 20.35 -52.15 -6.51
CA SER A 18 20.76 -50.78 -6.81
C SER A 18 21.28 -50.71 -8.24
N ILE A 19 20.36 -50.74 -9.22
CA ILE A 19 20.67 -50.46 -10.62
C ILE A 19 21.07 -48.98 -10.70
N PRO A 20 22.30 -48.64 -11.14
CA PRO A 20 22.73 -47.26 -11.18
C PRO A 20 21.86 -46.48 -12.19
N LEU A 21 21.19 -45.43 -11.69
CA LEU A 21 20.32 -44.56 -12.49
C LEU A 21 21.04 -44.08 -13.76
N SER A 22 20.35 -44.14 -14.90
CA SER A 22 20.89 -43.62 -16.16
C SER A 22 21.10 -42.10 -16.07
N ALA A 23 21.99 -41.54 -16.88
CA ALA A 23 22.27 -40.10 -16.88
C ALA A 23 20.99 -39.25 -17.12
N HIS A 24 20.08 -39.75 -17.96
CA HIS A 24 18.79 -39.11 -18.23
C HIS A 24 17.84 -39.19 -17.01
N GLN A 25 17.77 -40.33 -16.32
CA GLN A 25 16.98 -40.48 -15.10
C GLN A 25 17.50 -39.59 -13.96
N LYS A 26 18.83 -39.45 -13.81
CA LYS A 26 19.43 -38.54 -12.83
C LYS A 26 19.07 -37.08 -13.13
N THR A 27 19.10 -36.69 -14.40
CA THR A 27 18.74 -35.33 -14.82
C THR A 27 17.26 -35.04 -14.59
N PHE A 28 16.37 -35.98 -14.97
CA PHE A 28 14.93 -35.87 -14.72
C PHE A 28 14.63 -35.76 -13.22
N ASN A 29 15.19 -36.65 -12.40
CA ASN A 29 15.01 -36.62 -10.94
C ASN A 29 15.52 -35.31 -10.31
N ARG A 30 16.60 -34.72 -10.86
CA ARG A 30 17.11 -33.43 -10.40
C ARG A 30 16.14 -32.29 -10.73
N LEU A 31 15.63 -32.24 -11.96
CA LEU A 31 14.67 -31.21 -12.40
C LEU A 31 13.34 -31.33 -11.65
N ALA A 32 12.83 -32.55 -11.43
CA ALA A 32 11.63 -32.78 -10.64
C ALA A 32 11.78 -32.27 -9.20
N ARG A 33 12.94 -32.51 -8.57
CA ARG A 33 13.25 -31.96 -7.24
C ARG A 33 13.37 -30.44 -7.23
N GLN A 34 13.87 -29.84 -8.31
CA GLN A 34 13.93 -28.38 -8.45
C GLN A 34 12.54 -27.78 -8.60
N SER A 35 11.66 -28.38 -9.42
CA SER A 35 10.26 -27.94 -9.56
C SER A 35 9.54 -27.98 -8.22
N ALA A 36 9.63 -29.11 -7.51
CA ALA A 36 8.98 -29.26 -6.21
C ALA A 36 9.49 -28.24 -5.16
N ARG A 37 10.77 -27.85 -5.22
CA ARG A 37 11.32 -26.80 -4.34
C ARG A 37 10.78 -25.42 -4.71
N LEU A 38 10.73 -25.10 -6.00
CA LEU A 38 10.20 -23.82 -6.46
C LEU A 38 8.71 -23.69 -6.15
N GLU A 39 7.93 -24.76 -6.31
CA GLU A 39 6.52 -24.81 -5.93
C GLU A 39 6.35 -24.55 -4.43
N GLN A 40 7.18 -25.16 -3.59
CA GLN A 40 7.17 -24.91 -2.15
C GLN A 40 7.55 -23.46 -1.83
N GLU A 41 8.60 -22.92 -2.45
CA GLU A 41 9.01 -21.53 -2.25
C GLU A 41 7.90 -20.56 -2.64
N ILE A 42 7.21 -20.78 -3.77
CA ILE A 42 6.05 -19.98 -4.18
C ILE A 42 4.96 -20.03 -3.11
N GLN A 43 4.63 -21.23 -2.61
CA GLN A 43 3.61 -21.38 -1.59
C GLN A 43 3.98 -20.67 -0.27
N ASP A 44 5.25 -20.73 0.13
CA ASP A 44 5.74 -20.03 1.33
C ASP A 44 5.68 -18.50 1.14
N TRP A 45 5.98 -18.01 -0.07
CA TRP A 45 5.83 -16.59 -0.43
C TRP A 45 4.37 -16.14 -0.42
N GLU A 46 3.44 -16.91 -0.96
CA GLU A 46 2.00 -16.61 -0.94
C GLU A 46 1.47 -16.52 0.49
N GLN A 47 1.90 -17.43 1.36
CA GLN A 47 1.53 -17.41 2.78
C GLN A 47 2.09 -16.17 3.49
N THR A 48 3.36 -15.84 3.23
CA THR A 48 4.01 -14.66 3.82
C THR A 48 3.34 -13.37 3.33
N LEU A 49 3.04 -13.27 2.04
CA LEU A 49 2.33 -12.13 1.46
C LEU A 49 0.96 -11.95 2.11
N THR A 50 0.22 -13.03 2.29
CA THR A 50 -1.09 -13.01 2.97
C THR A 50 -0.97 -12.48 4.40
N GLN A 51 0.02 -12.94 5.16
CA GLN A 51 0.26 -12.48 6.53
C GLN A 51 0.61 -10.98 6.57
N VAL A 52 1.44 -10.52 5.64
CA VAL A 52 1.80 -9.10 5.53
C VAL A 52 0.57 -8.26 5.18
N GLN A 53 -0.24 -8.68 4.21
CA GLN A 53 -1.48 -8.00 3.84
C GLN A 53 -2.44 -7.90 5.02
N GLN A 54 -2.65 -9.00 5.75
CA GLN A 54 -3.48 -9.02 6.95
C GLN A 54 -2.95 -8.03 7.99
N ARG A 55 -1.64 -7.99 8.21
CA ARG A 55 -1.03 -7.07 9.16
C ARG A 55 -1.23 -5.61 8.76
N VAL A 56 -1.06 -5.27 7.49
CA VAL A 56 -1.29 -3.90 7.01
C VAL A 56 -2.74 -3.49 7.25
N VAL A 57 -3.70 -4.36 6.91
CA VAL A 57 -5.13 -4.06 7.07
C VAL A 57 -5.53 -3.97 8.55
N GLN A 58 -5.02 -4.85 9.40
CA GLN A 58 -5.43 -4.95 10.81
C GLN A 58 -4.69 -3.98 11.73
N GLU A 59 -3.43 -3.67 11.44
CA GLU A 59 -2.59 -2.85 12.31
C GLU A 59 -2.31 -1.48 11.70
N MET A 60 -1.83 -1.43 10.46
CA MET A 60 -1.29 -0.18 9.89
C MET A 60 -2.37 0.79 9.44
N LEU A 61 -3.37 0.32 8.68
CA LEU A 61 -4.46 1.20 8.21
C LEU A 61 -5.22 1.85 9.38
N PRO A 62 -5.59 1.14 10.47
CA PRO A 62 -6.24 1.76 11.60
C PRO A 62 -5.38 2.81 12.31
N ILE A 63 -4.06 2.58 12.43
CA ILE A 63 -3.13 3.55 13.02
C ILE A 63 -3.03 4.80 12.14
N GLN A 64 -2.94 4.63 10.82
CA GLN A 64 -2.91 5.74 9.87
C GLN A 64 -4.19 6.57 9.94
N GLU A 65 -5.35 5.91 10.00
CA GLU A 65 -6.65 6.56 10.17
C GLU A 65 -6.76 7.29 11.53
N GLN A 66 -6.19 6.73 12.61
CA GLN A 66 -6.10 7.42 13.89
C GLN A 66 -5.23 8.67 13.83
N LEU A 67 -4.06 8.56 13.19
CA LEU A 67 -3.15 9.70 13.00
C LEU A 67 -3.82 10.79 12.16
N LYS A 68 -4.49 10.44 11.07
CA LYS A 68 -5.24 11.38 10.22
C LYS A 68 -6.31 12.11 11.05
N ARG A 69 -7.11 11.40 11.83
CA ARG A 69 -8.12 12.02 12.72
C ARG A 69 -7.50 12.97 13.75
N LEU A 70 -6.35 12.61 14.33
CA LEU A 70 -5.62 13.48 15.26
C LEU A 70 -5.10 14.74 14.57
N ARG A 71 -4.55 14.63 13.35
CA ARG A 71 -4.10 15.78 12.56
C ARG A 71 -5.26 16.72 12.23
N ILE A 72 -6.41 16.18 11.83
CA ILE A 72 -7.64 16.96 11.58
C ILE A 72 -8.06 17.70 12.86
N GLN A 73 -8.18 16.99 13.98
CA GLN A 73 -8.59 17.60 15.25
C GLN A 73 -7.63 18.72 15.66
N PHE A 74 -6.32 18.51 15.50
CA PHE A 74 -5.31 19.51 15.81
C PHE A 74 -5.46 20.77 14.94
N LEU A 75 -5.66 20.62 13.62
CA LEU A 75 -5.89 21.76 12.74
C LEU A 75 -7.16 22.53 13.08
N LEU A 76 -8.25 21.83 13.41
CA LEU A 76 -9.50 22.49 13.81
C LEU A 76 -9.33 23.29 15.12
N GLN A 77 -8.59 22.75 16.09
CA GLN A 77 -8.27 23.47 17.33
C GLN A 77 -7.37 24.69 17.09
N LEU A 78 -6.38 24.57 16.19
CA LEU A 78 -5.55 25.70 15.77
C LEU A 78 -6.36 26.77 15.04
N GLU A 79 -7.33 26.37 14.22
CA GLU A 79 -8.23 27.27 13.51
C GLU A 79 -9.11 28.06 14.47
N GLU A 80 -9.73 27.39 15.45
CA GLU A 80 -10.49 28.03 16.52
C GLU A 80 -9.60 28.99 17.34
N SER A 81 -8.37 28.58 17.62
CA SER A 81 -7.39 29.43 18.33
C SER A 81 -6.99 30.65 17.50
N ASN A 82 -6.85 30.52 16.19
CA ASN A 82 -6.54 31.63 15.27
C ASN A 82 -7.66 32.70 15.26
N GLN A 83 -8.91 32.29 15.48
CA GLN A 83 -10.05 33.21 15.57
C GLN A 83 -10.17 33.90 16.93
N THR A 84 -9.82 33.20 18.01
CA THR A 84 -10.04 33.66 19.38
C THR A 84 -8.86 34.44 19.97
N VAL A 85 -7.63 34.07 19.58
CA VAL A 85 -6.41 34.71 20.07
C VAL A 85 -6.11 35.97 19.27
N ARG A 86 -5.84 37.07 19.98
CA ARG A 86 -5.34 38.31 19.35
C ARG A 86 -3.89 38.14 18.89
N LEU A 87 -3.72 37.68 17.66
CA LEU A 87 -2.43 37.65 16.97
C LEU A 87 -2.17 38.95 16.23
N GLY A 88 -0.89 39.33 16.14
CA GLY A 88 -0.47 40.39 15.22
C GLY A 88 -0.68 39.99 13.76
N LYS A 89 -0.81 40.96 12.86
CA LYS A 89 -1.13 40.73 11.43
C LYS A 89 -0.25 39.65 10.78
N THR A 90 1.08 39.78 10.91
CA THR A 90 2.04 38.83 10.32
C THR A 90 1.88 37.43 10.89
N ALA A 91 1.73 37.30 12.21
CA ALA A 91 1.55 35.99 12.85
C ALA A 91 0.22 35.32 12.42
N ARG A 92 -0.83 36.11 12.22
CA ARG A 92 -2.13 35.64 11.76
C ARG A 92 -2.08 35.19 10.29
N GLU A 93 -1.38 35.93 9.43
CA GLU A 93 -1.13 35.54 8.03
C GLU A 93 -0.30 34.24 7.95
N THR A 94 0.78 34.12 8.73
CA THR A 94 1.58 32.89 8.79
C THR A 94 0.77 31.69 9.25
N LEU A 95 -0.03 31.85 10.31
CA LEU A 95 -0.87 30.76 10.82
C LEU A 95 -1.95 30.35 9.81
N ALA A 96 -2.56 31.32 9.12
CA ALA A 96 -3.51 31.05 8.04
C ALA A 96 -2.88 30.25 6.89
N THR A 97 -1.64 30.56 6.50
CA THR A 97 -0.91 29.77 5.49
C THR A 97 -0.67 28.34 5.94
N VAL A 98 -0.17 28.14 7.17
CA VAL A 98 0.08 26.79 7.72
C VAL A 98 -1.22 25.98 7.82
N LEU A 99 -2.32 26.60 8.25
CA LEU A 99 -3.63 25.96 8.30
C LEU A 99 -4.14 25.57 6.90
N TRP A 100 -3.93 26.44 5.92
CA TRP A 100 -4.34 26.18 4.53
C TRP A 100 -3.54 25.02 3.91
N GLU A 101 -2.22 25.04 4.06
CA GLU A 101 -1.35 23.97 3.55
C GLU A 101 -1.67 22.63 4.21
N GLY A 102 -1.77 22.59 5.54
CA GLY A 102 -2.08 21.36 6.28
C GLY A 102 -3.48 20.82 5.99
N ALA A 103 -4.47 21.69 5.79
CA ALA A 103 -5.81 21.26 5.40
C ALA A 103 -5.86 20.72 3.97
N LEU A 104 -5.08 21.31 3.04
CA LEU A 104 -4.97 20.83 1.67
C LEU A 104 -4.29 19.45 1.60
N GLU A 105 -3.19 19.27 2.31
CA GLU A 105 -2.46 18.00 2.40
C GLU A 105 -3.39 16.87 2.90
N LEU A 106 -4.11 17.09 4.01
CA LEU A 106 -5.03 16.11 4.58
C LEU A 106 -6.25 15.80 3.69
N LEU A 107 -6.66 16.73 2.83
CA LEU A 107 -7.71 16.50 1.84
C LEU A 107 -7.24 15.68 0.65
N GLN A 108 -5.94 15.72 0.34
CA GLN A 108 -5.32 14.88 -0.69
C GLN A 108 -5.01 13.47 -0.18
N GLU A 109 -4.85 13.31 1.14
CA GLU A 109 -4.67 12.00 1.80
C GLU A 109 -5.99 11.22 1.86
N GLY A 110 -6.31 10.48 0.79
CA GLY A 110 -7.32 9.41 0.79
C GLY A 110 -8.68 9.76 0.17
N PRO A 111 -9.56 8.76 -0.03
CA PRO A 111 -10.74 8.88 -0.89
C PRO A 111 -11.88 9.72 -0.29
N THR A 112 -11.91 9.88 1.04
CA THR A 112 -12.96 10.65 1.73
C THR A 112 -12.38 11.93 2.33
N ALA A 113 -12.68 13.04 1.67
CA ALA A 113 -12.41 14.39 2.15
C ALA A 113 -13.28 14.71 3.38
N ASP A 114 -12.67 15.20 4.46
CA ASP A 114 -13.43 15.68 5.62
C ASP A 114 -14.09 17.04 5.28
N PRO A 115 -15.43 17.17 5.34
CA PRO A 115 -16.13 18.41 5.01
C PRO A 115 -15.77 19.58 5.94
N ALA A 116 -15.29 19.30 7.16
CA ALA A 116 -14.82 20.34 8.07
C ALA A 116 -13.55 21.02 7.52
N LEU A 117 -12.65 20.27 6.89
CA LEU A 117 -11.45 20.83 6.25
C LEU A 117 -11.79 21.70 5.04
N GLN A 118 -12.79 21.31 4.24
CA GLN A 118 -13.27 22.12 3.12
C GLN A 118 -13.80 23.47 3.61
N THR A 119 -14.59 23.46 4.70
CA THR A 119 -15.11 24.67 5.32
C THR A 119 -13.99 25.58 5.81
N VAL A 120 -12.93 25.01 6.40
CA VAL A 120 -11.74 25.76 6.82
C VAL A 120 -11.03 26.37 5.62
N LEU A 121 -10.80 25.62 4.54
CA LEU A 121 -10.16 26.14 3.33
C LEU A 121 -10.96 27.26 2.67
N GLU A 122 -12.27 27.11 2.55
CA GLU A 122 -13.15 28.16 2.00
C GLU A 122 -13.04 29.43 2.83
N ARG A 123 -13.12 29.32 4.16
CA ARG A 123 -12.99 30.46 5.07
C ARG A 123 -11.63 31.12 4.93
N LEU A 124 -10.55 30.33 4.97
CA LEU A 124 -9.19 30.85 4.83
C LEU A 124 -8.98 31.53 3.48
N SER A 125 -9.51 30.97 2.39
CA SER A 125 -9.41 31.59 1.06
C SER A 125 -10.16 32.92 0.94
N SER A 126 -11.27 33.07 1.66
CA SER A 126 -12.06 34.31 1.71
C SER A 126 -11.42 35.38 2.59
N GLU A 127 -10.78 35.00 3.70
CA GLU A 127 -10.23 35.94 4.69
C GLU A 127 -8.75 36.28 4.39
N TYR A 128 -8.04 35.34 3.77
CA TYR A 128 -6.63 35.44 3.40
C TYR A 128 -6.52 34.96 1.96
N ALA A 129 -6.27 35.87 1.02
CA ALA A 129 -5.72 35.42 -0.27
C ALA A 129 -4.31 34.91 0.03
N PRO A 130 -4.05 33.59 0.00
CA PRO A 130 -2.73 33.08 0.35
C PRO A 130 -1.74 33.68 -0.65
N LYS A 131 -0.86 34.57 -0.18
CA LYS A 131 0.36 34.87 -0.92
C LYS A 131 1.17 33.60 -0.84
N THR A 132 1.15 32.85 -1.94
CA THR A 132 1.83 31.59 -2.11
C THR A 132 3.24 31.65 -1.50
N ILE A 133 3.42 31.05 -0.32
CA ILE A 133 4.73 30.66 0.22
C ILE A 133 5.14 29.30 -0.42
N LEU A 134 4.50 28.92 -1.54
CA LEU A 134 4.80 27.70 -2.30
C LEU A 134 6.19 27.68 -2.94
N SER A 135 7.02 28.72 -2.80
CA SER A 135 8.41 28.67 -3.27
C SER A 135 9.39 28.04 -2.28
N GLY A 136 9.00 27.80 -1.02
CA GLY A 136 9.92 27.34 0.02
C GLY A 136 9.71 25.89 0.48
N LEU A 137 8.45 25.45 0.57
CA LEU A 137 8.14 24.13 1.14
C LEU A 137 8.19 22.97 0.15
N HIS A 138 8.24 23.20 -1.17
CA HIS A 138 8.54 22.13 -2.16
C HIS A 138 10.02 22.12 -2.57
N ALA A 139 10.82 23.09 -2.11
CA ALA A 139 12.25 23.16 -2.45
C ALA A 139 13.10 22.02 -1.85
N TRP A 140 12.55 21.25 -0.89
CA TRP A 140 13.19 20.02 -0.38
C TRP A 140 12.72 18.74 -1.10
N GLU A 141 11.62 18.78 -1.85
CA GLU A 141 11.19 17.68 -2.73
C GLU A 141 11.89 17.74 -4.10
N ASP A 142 12.20 18.95 -4.59
CA ASP A 142 12.87 19.13 -5.89
C ASP A 142 14.40 18.95 -5.81
N ALA A 143 14.98 18.81 -4.62
CA ALA A 143 16.44 18.67 -4.42
C ALA A 143 16.94 17.22 -4.57
N GLU A 144 16.04 16.23 -4.52
CA GLU A 144 16.37 14.83 -4.79
C GLU A 144 15.42 14.32 -5.87
N GLY A 145 15.95 14.11 -7.07
CA GLY A 145 15.16 13.80 -8.28
C GLY A 145 14.24 12.60 -8.11
N ASN A 146 13.00 12.84 -7.71
CA ASN A 146 11.92 11.88 -7.70
C ASN A 146 11.07 12.12 -8.96
N ALA A 147 11.38 11.39 -10.02
CA ALA A 147 10.48 11.31 -11.17
C ALA A 147 9.10 10.82 -10.69
N PRO A 148 7.99 11.33 -11.25
CA PRO A 148 6.68 10.80 -10.91
C PRO A 148 6.63 9.35 -11.38
N LEU A 149 6.63 8.40 -10.45
CA LEU A 149 6.36 7.01 -10.76
C LEU A 149 4.91 6.97 -11.26
N GLU A 150 4.71 6.73 -12.55
CA GLU A 150 3.41 6.44 -13.19
C GLU A 150 2.86 5.09 -12.69
N GLY A 151 2.68 4.94 -11.38
CA GLY A 151 2.16 3.76 -10.72
C GLY A 151 1.05 4.14 -9.74
N GLU A 152 0.06 3.25 -9.63
CA GLU A 152 -0.94 3.26 -8.55
C GLU A 152 -0.22 3.51 -7.22
N SER A 153 -0.68 4.49 -6.43
CA SER A 153 -0.12 4.74 -5.11
C SER A 153 -0.19 3.45 -4.31
N PHE A 154 0.83 3.15 -3.50
CA PHE A 154 0.81 1.97 -2.63
C PHE A 154 -0.48 1.91 -1.78
N MET A 155 -1.01 3.08 -1.41
CA MET A 155 -2.29 3.19 -0.70
C MET A 155 -3.49 2.75 -1.54
N ASP A 156 -3.57 3.19 -2.80
CA ASP A 156 -4.64 2.81 -3.73
C ASP A 156 -4.58 1.31 -4.04
N PHE A 157 -3.36 0.78 -4.20
CA PHE A 157 -3.11 -0.64 -4.38
C PHE A 157 -3.56 -1.47 -3.17
N MET A 158 -3.25 -1.03 -1.95
CA MET A 158 -3.65 -1.72 -0.72
C MET A 158 -5.15 -1.61 -0.44
N GLU A 159 -5.78 -0.50 -0.78
CA GLU A 159 -7.24 -0.31 -0.68
C GLU A 159 -7.98 -1.21 -1.68
N ARG A 160 -7.51 -1.28 -2.93
CA ARG A 160 -8.03 -2.23 -3.92
C ARG A 160 -7.87 -3.67 -3.46
N LEU A 161 -6.70 -4.04 -2.93
CA LEU A 161 -6.46 -5.37 -2.39
C LEU A 161 -7.39 -5.71 -1.23
N ALA A 162 -7.62 -4.77 -0.31
CA ALA A 162 -8.56 -4.97 0.79
C ALA A 162 -9.98 -5.22 0.25
N ASN A 163 -10.43 -4.42 -0.72
CA ASN A 163 -11.75 -4.54 -1.33
C ASN A 163 -11.92 -5.86 -2.12
N ASP A 164 -10.92 -6.29 -2.88
CA ASP A 164 -10.93 -7.56 -3.62
C ASP A 164 -10.99 -8.78 -2.68
N LEU A 165 -10.33 -8.69 -1.52
CA LEU A 165 -10.31 -9.76 -0.52
C LEU A 165 -11.66 -9.90 0.20
N PHE A 166 -12.36 -8.79 0.45
CA PHE A 166 -13.72 -8.81 1.00
C PHE A 166 -14.75 -9.29 -0.02
N ALA A 167 -14.62 -8.94 -1.30
CA ALA A 167 -15.49 -9.41 -2.37
C ALA A 167 -15.37 -10.93 -2.62
N SER A 168 -14.21 -11.52 -2.27
CA SER A 168 -13.93 -12.96 -2.44
C SER A 168 -14.44 -13.84 -1.29
N GLN A 169 -14.98 -13.26 -0.21
CA GLN A 169 -15.52 -13.98 0.97
C GLN A 169 -17.06 -13.96 1.06
N MET A 170 -17.76 -13.37 0.09
CA MET A 170 -19.22 -13.48 -0.10
C MET A 170 -19.58 -14.37 -1.27
#